data_AF-A0A383F1Y9-F1
#
_entry.id   AF-A0A383F1Y9-F1
#
_cell.length_a   1.000
_cell.length_b   1.000
_cell.length_c   1.000
_cell.angle_alpha   90.00
_cell.angle_beta   90.00
_cell.angle_gamma   90.00
#
_symmetry.space_group_name_H-M   'P 1'
#
loop_
_entity.id
_entity.type
_entity.pdbx_description
1 polymer ?
#
loop_
_entity_poly.entity_id
_entity_poly.type
_entity_poly.pdbx_seq_one_letter_code
_entity_poly.pdbx_strand_id
1 'polypeptide(L)'
;QFISKEYIYHPISVESLLNVNTGKEVELIKYGADGSITFSTRGVLISNVNVPVFEIDGKIVVNPPYSYRFSDIPNEIKDYPYLNCVVNNSVKNTNYNLAYITGGIDWEAEYNLYLISENISEIEGWYFIKNDNKITYENADISLVSGAVNFEFQKWHPEFTKHRATTAMTRMIDGQSIQPETGETEEYFLFHIPEKINLSAKSQIRTIFLTENKLPYNNIYHIYHSLS
;
A
#
# COMPACT_ATOMS: atom_id res chain seq x y z
N GLN A 1 24.74 3.55 -9.53
CA GLN A 1 24.71 2.95 -8.18
C GLN A 1 23.85 3.79 -7.26
N PHE A 2 22.90 3.21 -6.52
CA PHE A 2 22.17 3.94 -5.48
C PHE A 2 23.14 4.27 -4.33
N ILE A 3 23.21 5.55 -3.98
CA ILE A 3 24.03 6.08 -2.88
C ILE A 3 23.24 5.99 -1.57
N SER A 4 22.00 6.48 -1.57
CA SER A 4 21.14 6.48 -0.39
C SER A 4 19.68 6.35 -0.77
N LYS A 5 18.89 5.90 0.21
CA LYS A 5 17.45 5.78 0.15
C LYS A 5 16.89 6.18 1.50
N GLU A 6 15.95 7.11 1.48
CA GLU A 6 15.34 7.68 2.69
C GLU A 6 13.82 7.61 2.52
N TYR A 7 13.16 6.93 3.44
CA TYR A 7 11.70 6.91 3.51
C TYR A 7 11.25 8.05 4.41
N ILE A 8 10.55 9.02 3.82
CA ILE A 8 10.09 10.20 4.52
C ILE A 8 8.58 10.09 4.70
N TYR A 9 8.13 10.13 5.95
CA TYR A 9 6.72 10.14 6.31
C TYR A 9 6.45 11.21 7.36
N HIS A 10 6.15 12.41 6.88
CA HIS A 10 5.70 13.54 7.69
C HIS A 10 4.33 13.98 7.18
N PRO A 11 3.23 13.32 7.58
CA PRO A 11 1.89 13.73 7.18
C PRO A 11 1.61 15.15 7.66
N ILE A 12 0.78 15.92 6.95
CA ILE A 12 0.38 17.26 7.40
C ILE A 12 -0.39 17.10 8.72
N SER A 13 0.23 17.55 9.81
CA SER A 13 -0.32 17.49 11.16
C SER A 13 0.20 18.69 11.95
N VAL A 14 -0.45 19.01 13.08
CA VAL A 14 0.04 20.08 13.98
C VAL A 14 1.46 19.76 14.44
N GLU A 15 1.74 18.50 14.74
CA GLU A 15 3.06 18.04 15.17
C GLU A 15 4.13 18.21 14.08
N SER A 16 3.86 17.80 12.84
CA SER A 16 4.84 17.92 11.75
C SER A 16 5.11 19.38 11.39
N LEU A 17 4.08 20.23 11.38
CA LEU A 17 4.21 21.66 11.16
C LEU A 17 5.04 22.33 12.27
N LEU A 18 4.81 21.99 13.53
CA LEU A 18 5.63 22.50 14.64
C LEU A 18 7.07 21.99 14.54
N ASN A 19 7.29 20.70 14.29
CA ASN A 19 8.63 20.12 14.21
C ASN A 19 9.50 20.82 13.15
N VAL A 20 8.98 21.00 11.92
CA VAL A 20 9.70 21.67 10.81
C VAL A 20 9.92 23.18 11.06
N ASN A 21 9.13 23.78 11.96
CA ASN A 21 9.28 25.17 12.38
C ASN A 21 10.03 25.35 13.70
N THR A 22 10.66 24.30 14.23
CA THR A 22 11.57 24.45 15.39
C THR A 22 12.73 25.39 15.03
N GLY A 23 12.98 26.37 15.90
CA GLY A 23 13.94 27.45 15.69
C GLY A 23 13.41 28.62 14.83
N LYS A 24 12.18 28.55 14.33
CA LYS A 24 11.55 29.61 13.51
C LYS A 24 10.47 30.36 14.29
N GLU A 25 10.13 31.54 13.79
CA GLU A 25 9.02 32.34 14.31
C GLU A 25 7.68 31.79 13.82
N VAL A 26 6.75 31.57 14.74
CA VAL A 26 5.38 31.11 14.46
C VAL A 26 4.41 32.12 15.04
N GLU A 27 3.31 32.38 14.33
CA GLU A 27 2.26 33.26 14.83
C GLU A 27 1.32 32.49 15.76
N LEU A 28 1.09 33.04 16.95
CA LEU A 28 0.18 32.51 17.96
C LEU A 28 -1.05 33.40 18.04
N ILE A 29 -2.23 32.82 17.82
CA ILE A 29 -3.48 33.55 17.74
C ILE A 29 -4.54 32.99 18.67
N LYS A 30 -5.38 33.88 19.20
CA LYS A 30 -6.59 33.52 19.95
C LYS A 30 -7.82 33.96 19.17
N TYR A 31 -8.68 33.00 18.86
CA TYR A 31 -9.96 33.27 18.22
C TYR A 31 -11.04 33.64 19.25
N GLY A 32 -11.87 34.62 18.91
CA GLY A 32 -13.11 34.93 19.61
C GLY A 32 -14.23 33.96 19.25
N ALA A 33 -15.36 34.03 19.95
CA ALA A 33 -16.52 33.18 19.69
C ALA A 33 -17.13 33.40 18.29
N ASP A 34 -16.92 34.59 17.72
CA ASP A 34 -17.33 34.99 16.37
C ASP A 34 -16.32 34.58 15.28
N GLY A 35 -15.22 33.92 15.66
CA GLY A 35 -14.12 33.55 14.75
C GLY A 35 -13.16 34.70 14.43
N SER A 36 -13.33 35.89 15.03
CA SER A 36 -12.39 36.99 14.88
C SER A 36 -11.08 36.73 15.64
N ILE A 37 -9.99 37.36 15.23
CA ILE A 37 -8.72 37.28 15.95
C ILE A 37 -8.79 38.30 17.11
N THR A 38 -8.90 37.81 18.33
CA THR A 38 -8.95 38.64 19.55
C THR A 38 -7.58 38.97 20.11
N PHE A 39 -6.57 38.15 19.77
CA PHE A 39 -5.17 38.35 20.15
C PHE A 39 -4.27 37.69 19.10
N SER A 40 -3.16 38.33 18.78
CA SER A 40 -2.07 37.76 17.98
C SER A 40 -0.73 38.20 18.56
N THR A 41 0.21 37.26 18.63
CA THR A 41 1.61 37.53 18.92
C THR A 41 2.49 36.61 18.09
N ARG A 42 3.79 36.87 18.07
CA ARG A 42 4.78 35.99 17.45
C ARG A 42 5.74 35.46 18.50
N GLY A 43 6.16 34.22 18.32
CA GLY A 43 7.11 33.56 19.21
C GLY A 43 8.03 32.64 18.42
N VAL A 44 9.27 32.53 18.87
CA VAL A 44 10.20 31.54 18.32
C VAL A 44 9.90 30.20 18.96
N LEU A 45 9.61 29.18 18.14
CA LEU A 45 9.41 27.82 18.64
C LEU A 45 10.76 27.22 19.03
N ILE A 46 10.98 26.99 20.31
CA ILE A 46 12.25 26.47 20.84
C ILE A 46 12.28 24.94 20.81
N SER A 47 11.16 24.31 21.14
CA SER A 47 11.04 22.85 21.19
C SER A 47 9.61 22.40 21.00
N ASN A 48 9.42 21.21 20.43
CA ASN A 48 8.13 20.54 20.32
C ASN A 48 8.21 19.07 20.80
N VAL A 49 8.90 18.84 21.92
CA VAL A 49 8.98 17.51 22.53
C VAL A 49 7.89 17.40 23.61
N ASN A 50 6.89 16.55 23.37
CA ASN A 50 5.65 16.38 24.15
C ASN A 50 4.69 17.58 24.10
N VAL A 51 5.17 18.77 24.42
CA VAL A 51 4.42 20.03 24.34
C VAL A 51 5.30 21.12 23.74
N PRO A 52 4.72 22.07 23.00
CA PRO A 52 5.49 23.12 22.39
C PRO A 52 5.97 24.16 23.43
N VAL A 53 7.21 24.58 23.28
CA VAL A 53 7.87 25.58 24.12
C VAL A 53 8.30 26.73 23.22
N PHE A 54 7.82 27.93 23.52
CA PHE A 54 8.12 29.13 22.75
C PHE A 54 8.94 30.12 23.59
N GLU A 55 9.75 30.92 22.91
CA GLU A 55 10.22 32.20 23.44
C GLU A 55 9.31 33.31 22.88
N ILE A 56 8.64 34.04 23.78
CA ILE A 56 7.74 35.14 23.45
C ILE A 56 8.15 36.32 24.33
N ASP A 57 8.51 37.45 23.69
CA ASP A 57 8.95 38.67 24.39
C ASP A 57 10.05 38.41 25.45
N GLY A 58 11.02 37.56 25.12
CA GLY A 58 12.14 37.17 26.01
C GLY A 58 11.75 36.24 27.16
N LYS A 59 10.53 35.69 27.16
CA LYS A 59 10.05 34.72 28.17
C LYS A 59 9.85 33.35 27.54
N ILE A 60 10.23 32.31 28.29
CA ILE A 60 9.93 30.93 27.93
C ILE A 60 8.49 30.60 28.32
N VAL A 61 7.66 30.30 27.34
CA VAL A 61 6.24 29.98 27.48
C VAL A 61 6.03 28.52 27.08
N VAL A 62 5.58 27.72 28.04
CA VAL A 62 5.33 26.29 27.85
C VAL A 62 3.85 26.07 27.55
N ASN A 63 3.57 25.36 26.45
CA ASN A 63 2.23 25.01 25.97
C ASN A 63 1.25 26.20 25.98
N PRO A 64 1.54 27.30 25.26
CA PRO A 64 0.67 28.46 25.24
C PRO A 64 -0.75 28.06 24.77
N PRO A 65 -1.82 28.62 25.38
CA PRO A 65 -3.20 28.27 25.05
C PRO A 65 -3.69 29.03 23.80
N TYR A 66 -2.87 29.07 22.76
CA TYR A 66 -3.13 29.77 21.50
C TYR A 66 -3.08 28.81 20.32
N SER A 67 -3.82 29.12 19.27
CA SER A 67 -3.72 28.41 18.00
C SER A 67 -2.47 28.86 17.24
N TYR A 68 -1.86 27.95 16.48
CA TYR A 68 -0.71 28.26 15.63
C TYR A 68 -1.15 28.63 14.22
N ARG A 69 -0.58 29.68 13.66
CA ARG A 69 -0.77 30.08 12.27
C ARG A 69 0.58 30.11 11.55
N PHE A 70 0.65 29.33 10.48
CA PHE A 70 1.82 29.23 9.61
C PHE A 70 1.53 29.94 8.29
N SER A 71 2.57 30.48 7.64
CA SER A 71 2.44 31.18 6.36
C SER A 71 2.21 30.23 5.18
N ASP A 72 2.79 29.03 5.26
CA ASP A 72 2.79 28.01 4.22
C ASP A 72 2.96 26.62 4.83
N ILE A 73 2.74 25.59 4.01
CA ILE A 73 3.08 24.20 4.35
C ILE A 73 4.44 23.91 3.69
N PRO A 74 5.50 23.68 4.48
CA PRO A 74 6.83 23.41 3.93
C PRO A 74 6.84 22.23 2.96
N ASN A 75 7.59 22.33 1.86
CA ASN A 75 7.68 21.29 0.80
C ASN A 75 8.07 19.88 1.31
N GLU A 76 8.72 19.81 2.47
CA GLU A 76 9.15 18.58 3.12
C GLU A 76 7.99 17.80 3.75
N ILE A 77 6.91 18.49 4.13
CA ILE A 77 5.68 17.91 4.67
C ILE A 77 4.75 17.59 3.50
N LYS A 78 4.39 16.31 3.36
CA LYS A 78 3.49 15.84 2.32
C LYS A 78 2.44 14.91 2.93
N ASP A 79 1.23 14.96 2.37
CA ASP A 79 0.10 14.11 2.81
C ASP A 79 0.28 12.62 2.53
N TYR A 80 1.35 12.23 1.83
CA TYR A 80 1.67 10.86 1.49
C TYR A 80 3.15 10.57 1.70
N PRO A 81 3.52 9.34 2.11
CA PRO A 81 4.90 8.93 2.21
C PRO A 81 5.57 8.97 0.84
N TYR A 82 6.85 9.35 0.80
CA TYR A 82 7.63 9.29 -0.43
C TYR A 82 9.05 8.78 -0.15
N LEU A 83 9.60 8.06 -1.13
CA LEU A 83 10.94 7.51 -1.09
C LEU A 83 11.89 8.45 -1.82
N ASN A 84 12.81 9.07 -1.08
CA ASN A 84 13.91 9.83 -1.67
C ASN A 84 15.06 8.88 -2.01
N CYS A 85 15.57 8.93 -3.23
CA CYS A 85 16.67 8.07 -3.69
C CYS A 85 17.77 8.92 -4.33
N VAL A 86 18.98 8.82 -3.79
CA VAL A 86 20.16 9.42 -4.42
C VAL A 86 20.85 8.35 -5.25
N VAL A 87 21.05 8.60 -6.53
CA VAL A 87 21.70 7.69 -7.48
C VAL A 87 22.93 8.35 -8.09
N ASN A 88 24.08 7.69 -7.96
CA ASN A 88 25.28 8.03 -8.70
C ASN A 88 25.20 7.39 -10.09
N ASN A 89 25.33 8.18 -11.14
CA ASN A 89 25.31 7.67 -12.50
C ASN A 89 26.36 8.36 -13.38
N SER A 90 27.09 7.56 -14.13
CA SER A 90 28.15 7.97 -15.05
C SER A 90 27.64 8.29 -16.46
N VAL A 91 26.37 7.99 -16.78
CA VAL A 91 25.77 8.22 -18.10
C VAL A 91 24.49 9.06 -17.97
N LYS A 92 24.29 10.04 -18.86
CA LYS A 92 23.01 10.80 -18.94
C LYS A 92 21.91 9.89 -19.50
N ASN A 93 20.73 9.93 -18.90
CA ASN A 93 19.53 9.11 -19.21
C ASN A 93 19.67 7.61 -18.94
N THR A 94 19.40 7.21 -17.69
CA THR A 94 19.29 5.80 -17.31
C THR A 94 17.93 5.54 -16.68
N ASN A 95 17.32 4.44 -17.05
CA ASN A 95 16.05 3.97 -16.48
C ASN A 95 16.34 3.26 -15.16
N TYR A 96 15.51 3.52 -14.15
CA TYR A 96 15.58 2.86 -12.85
C TYR A 96 14.28 2.12 -12.57
N ASN A 97 14.39 0.89 -12.06
CA ASN A 97 13.26 0.09 -11.62
C ASN A 97 13.26 0.01 -10.09
N LEU A 98 12.12 0.31 -9.46
CA LEU A 98 11.92 0.18 -8.02
C LEU A 98 11.04 -1.04 -7.73
N ALA A 99 11.62 -2.02 -7.05
CA ALA A 99 10.91 -3.19 -6.54
C ALA A 99 10.80 -3.10 -5.02
N TYR A 100 9.59 -3.26 -4.49
CA TYR A 100 9.34 -3.23 -3.05
C TYR A 100 8.16 -4.13 -2.69
N ILE A 101 8.10 -4.54 -1.42
CA ILE A 101 6.99 -5.29 -0.86
C ILE A 101 6.11 -4.30 -0.10
N THR A 102 4.80 -4.35 -0.35
CA THR A 102 3.80 -3.55 0.35
C THR A 102 2.67 -4.45 0.84
N GLY A 103 2.09 -4.10 1.98
CA GLY A 103 0.81 -4.66 2.39
C GLY A 103 -0.37 -3.91 1.76
N GLY A 104 -1.58 -4.26 2.21
CA GLY A 104 -2.81 -3.55 1.85
C GLY A 104 -3.33 -3.84 0.43
N ILE A 105 -2.79 -4.85 -0.23
CA ILE A 105 -3.35 -5.41 -1.46
C ILE A 105 -3.62 -6.88 -1.20
N ASP A 106 -4.84 -7.32 -1.50
CA ASP A 106 -5.26 -8.70 -1.32
C ASP A 106 -6.10 -9.16 -2.52
N TRP A 107 -6.20 -10.47 -2.70
CA TRP A 107 -7.00 -11.04 -3.77
C TRP A 107 -7.65 -12.36 -3.36
N GLU A 108 -8.83 -12.63 -3.93
CA GLU A 108 -9.60 -13.84 -3.69
C GLU A 108 -10.15 -14.37 -5.01
N ALA A 109 -10.46 -15.68 -5.06
CA ALA A 109 -11.18 -16.29 -6.17
C ALA A 109 -12.47 -16.94 -5.68
N GLU A 110 -13.54 -16.77 -6.45
CA GLU A 110 -14.85 -17.38 -6.23
C GLU A 110 -15.21 -18.22 -7.46
N TYR A 111 -15.68 -19.44 -7.23
CA TYR A 111 -16.11 -20.35 -8.28
C TYR A 111 -17.56 -20.75 -8.05
N ASN A 112 -18.41 -20.51 -9.03
CA ASN A 112 -19.81 -20.89 -9.04
C ASN A 112 -20.00 -22.04 -10.03
N LEU A 113 -20.55 -23.16 -9.55
CA LEU A 113 -20.90 -24.31 -10.39
C LEU A 113 -22.43 -24.40 -10.50
N TYR A 114 -22.93 -24.31 -11.73
CA TYR A 114 -24.35 -24.43 -12.06
C TYR A 114 -24.62 -25.82 -12.64
N LEU A 115 -25.53 -26.57 -12.02
CA LEU A 115 -25.98 -27.86 -12.52
C LEU A 115 -27.16 -27.64 -13.48
N ILE A 116 -26.94 -27.79 -14.78
CA ILE A 116 -27.93 -27.49 -15.82
C ILE A 116 -28.83 -28.70 -16.09
N SER A 117 -28.24 -29.90 -16.15
CA SER A 117 -28.95 -31.17 -16.31
C SER A 117 -28.15 -32.33 -15.68
N GLU A 118 -28.64 -33.57 -15.80
CA GLU A 118 -28.05 -34.75 -15.15
C GLU A 118 -26.54 -34.90 -15.39
N ASN A 119 -26.04 -34.53 -16.57
CA ASN A 119 -24.63 -34.71 -16.95
C ASN A 119 -23.97 -33.43 -17.50
N ILE A 120 -24.62 -32.27 -17.35
CA ILE A 120 -24.14 -31.00 -17.91
C ILE A 120 -24.11 -29.97 -16.79
N SER A 121 -22.93 -29.40 -16.57
CA SER A 121 -22.72 -28.26 -15.69
C SER A 121 -22.03 -27.12 -16.41
N GLU A 122 -22.11 -25.94 -15.81
CA GLU A 122 -21.42 -24.73 -16.20
C GLU A 122 -20.67 -24.20 -14.99
N ILE A 123 -19.41 -23.80 -15.17
CA ILE A 123 -18.62 -23.16 -14.12
C ILE A 123 -18.31 -21.72 -14.51
N GLU A 124 -18.43 -20.83 -13.54
CA GLU A 124 -18.02 -19.44 -13.64
C GLU A 124 -17.04 -19.11 -12.50
N GLY A 125 -15.88 -18.60 -12.86
CA GLY A 125 -14.84 -18.18 -11.92
C GLY A 125 -14.63 -16.67 -11.96
N TRP A 126 -14.66 -16.05 -10.78
CA TRP A 126 -14.36 -14.65 -10.56
C TRP A 126 -13.10 -14.50 -9.71
N TYR A 127 -12.28 -13.51 -10.03
CA TYR A 127 -11.27 -13.03 -9.09
C TYR A 127 -11.62 -11.63 -8.59
N PHE A 128 -11.18 -11.35 -7.37
CA PHE A 128 -11.32 -10.07 -6.70
C PHE A 128 -9.95 -9.55 -6.36
N ILE A 129 -9.70 -8.27 -6.58
CA ILE A 129 -8.49 -7.61 -6.09
C ILE A 129 -8.92 -6.41 -5.27
N LYS A 130 -8.46 -6.34 -4.02
CA LYS A 130 -8.74 -5.27 -3.08
C LYS A 130 -7.48 -4.44 -2.86
N ASN A 131 -7.62 -3.12 -2.96
CA ASN A 131 -6.58 -2.15 -2.62
C ASN A 131 -7.02 -1.32 -1.42
N ASP A 132 -6.54 -1.70 -0.24
CA ASP A 132 -6.70 -0.95 1.00
C ASP A 132 -5.67 0.18 1.15
N ASN A 133 -4.76 0.38 0.20
CA ASN A 133 -3.84 1.51 0.27
C ASN A 133 -4.53 2.84 -0.10
N LYS A 134 -3.92 3.95 0.32
CA LYS A 134 -4.34 5.31 -0.06
C LYS A 134 -3.76 5.77 -1.41
N ILE A 135 -3.14 4.86 -2.15
CA ILE A 135 -2.44 5.13 -3.41
C ILE A 135 -3.15 4.36 -4.53
N THR A 136 -3.31 5.02 -5.68
CA THR A 136 -3.80 4.41 -6.92
C THR A 136 -2.63 3.82 -7.71
N TYR A 137 -2.80 2.60 -8.21
CA TYR A 137 -1.86 1.97 -9.14
C TYR A 137 -2.43 2.05 -10.56
N GLU A 138 -1.85 2.90 -11.40
CA GLU A 138 -2.30 3.08 -12.78
C GLU A 138 -1.56 2.14 -13.73
N ASN A 139 -2.27 1.59 -14.72
CA ASN A 139 -1.75 0.67 -15.74
C ASN A 139 -0.91 -0.47 -15.14
N ALA A 140 -1.39 -1.05 -14.03
CA ALA A 140 -0.66 -2.07 -13.30
C ALA A 140 -0.61 -3.39 -14.08
N ASP A 141 0.57 -3.99 -14.10
CA ASP A 141 0.77 -5.38 -14.52
C ASP A 141 0.57 -6.29 -13.33
N ILE A 142 -0.40 -7.20 -13.39
CA ILE A 142 -0.82 -7.96 -12.22
C ILE A 142 -0.56 -9.45 -12.42
N SER A 143 0.06 -10.06 -11.41
CA SER A 143 0.09 -11.52 -11.24
C SER A 143 -0.42 -11.88 -9.85
N LEU A 144 -1.36 -12.82 -9.80
CA LEU A 144 -1.97 -13.34 -8.59
C LEU A 144 -1.26 -14.63 -8.18
N VAL A 145 -1.00 -14.82 -6.89
CA VAL A 145 -0.32 -16.01 -6.37
C VAL A 145 -1.28 -16.72 -5.42
N SER A 146 -1.65 -17.96 -5.72
CA SER A 146 -2.47 -18.80 -4.83
C SER A 146 -1.61 -19.54 -3.82
N GLY A 147 -2.22 -19.93 -2.71
CA GLY A 147 -1.55 -20.57 -1.58
C GLY A 147 -1.30 -19.61 -0.43
N ALA A 148 -0.93 -20.16 0.74
CA ALA A 148 -0.62 -19.37 1.92
C ALA A 148 0.77 -18.74 1.77
N VAL A 149 0.86 -17.58 1.12
CA VAL A 149 2.12 -16.84 1.01
C VAL A 149 2.43 -16.26 2.38
N ASN A 150 3.24 -16.99 3.16
CA ASN A 150 3.68 -16.51 4.47
C ASN A 150 4.61 -15.29 4.29
N PHE A 151 4.01 -14.10 4.31
CA PHE A 151 4.71 -12.87 4.71
C PHE A 151 4.82 -12.85 6.23
N GLU A 152 5.34 -13.92 6.82
CA GLU A 152 5.65 -13.88 8.24
C GLU A 152 6.59 -12.70 8.46
N PHE A 153 6.11 -11.71 9.22
CA PHE A 153 6.91 -10.65 9.83
C PHE A 153 7.85 -11.25 10.89
N GLN A 154 8.47 -12.39 10.61
CA GLN A 154 9.55 -12.94 11.39
C GLN A 154 10.78 -12.09 11.13
N LYS A 155 11.33 -11.58 12.25
CA LYS A 155 12.53 -10.76 12.38
C LYS A 155 13.50 -10.90 11.19
N TRP A 156 13.53 -9.84 10.39
CA TRP A 156 14.57 -9.45 9.44
C TRP A 156 15.73 -10.45 9.25
N HIS A 157 15.56 -11.43 8.35
CA HIS A 157 16.66 -12.14 7.71
C HIS A 157 16.63 -11.83 6.19
N PRO A 158 17.50 -10.93 5.70
CA PRO A 158 17.36 -10.30 4.38
C PRO A 158 17.72 -11.18 3.18
N GLU A 159 18.15 -12.42 3.38
CA GLU A 159 18.71 -13.29 2.32
C GLU A 159 17.63 -14.17 1.65
N PHE A 160 16.68 -14.74 2.41
CA PHE A 160 15.71 -15.70 1.87
C PHE A 160 14.57 -15.05 1.08
N THR A 161 14.12 -13.86 1.49
CA THR A 161 12.97 -13.17 0.88
C THR A 161 13.31 -12.54 -0.46
N LYS A 162 14.55 -12.07 -0.64
CA LYS A 162 14.98 -11.41 -1.88
C LYS A 162 15.02 -12.37 -3.06
N HIS A 163 15.47 -13.61 -2.85
CA HIS A 163 15.58 -14.57 -3.94
C HIS A 163 14.22 -14.91 -4.54
N ARG A 164 13.18 -15.15 -3.73
CA ARG A 164 11.84 -15.52 -4.22
C ARG A 164 11.17 -14.41 -5.03
N ALA A 165 11.17 -13.17 -4.52
CA ALA A 165 10.64 -12.02 -5.25
C ALA A 165 11.41 -11.76 -6.55
N THR A 166 12.75 -11.91 -6.52
CA THR A 166 13.60 -11.74 -7.72
C THR A 166 13.30 -12.80 -8.78
N THR A 167 13.17 -14.07 -8.39
CA THR A 167 12.87 -15.17 -9.33
C THR A 167 11.51 -14.99 -9.99
N ALA A 168 10.48 -14.58 -9.24
CA ALA A 168 9.16 -14.28 -9.81
C ALA A 168 9.22 -13.10 -10.79
N MET A 169 9.93 -12.02 -10.45
CA MET A 169 10.12 -10.86 -11.34
C MET A 169 10.91 -11.20 -12.62
N THR A 170 11.94 -12.04 -12.53
CA THR A 170 12.70 -12.50 -13.71
C THR A 170 11.82 -13.26 -14.69
N ARG A 171 10.91 -14.11 -14.20
CA ARG A 171 9.99 -14.88 -15.06
C ARG A 171 8.94 -13.99 -15.75
N MET A 172 8.46 -12.93 -15.08
CA MET A 172 7.54 -11.95 -15.70
C MET A 172 8.18 -11.19 -16.87
N ILE A 173 9.48 -10.91 -16.80
CA ILE A 173 10.22 -10.21 -17.86
C ILE A 173 10.31 -11.06 -19.14
N ASP A 174 10.35 -12.40 -19.01
CA ASP A 174 10.50 -13.33 -20.14
C ASP A 174 9.17 -13.70 -20.84
N GLY A 175 8.02 -13.18 -20.38
CA GLY A 175 6.75 -13.24 -21.11
C GLY A 175 6.16 -14.65 -21.30
N GLN A 176 6.47 -15.60 -20.40
CA GLN A 176 5.91 -16.96 -20.49
C GLN A 176 4.44 -17.00 -20.04
N SER A 177 3.59 -17.45 -20.98
CA SER A 177 2.23 -18.02 -20.92
C SER A 177 1.39 -17.94 -19.64
N ILE A 178 0.08 -17.75 -19.84
CA ILE A 178 -1.03 -17.79 -18.87
C ILE A 178 -1.33 -19.23 -18.38
N GLN A 179 -0.43 -20.19 -18.58
CA GLN A 179 -0.61 -21.57 -18.11
C GLN A 179 0.19 -21.81 -16.83
N PRO A 180 -0.41 -22.45 -15.81
CA PRO A 180 0.33 -22.88 -14.63
C PRO A 180 1.39 -23.91 -15.06
N GLU A 181 2.67 -23.56 -15.04
CA GLU A 181 3.74 -24.56 -15.12
C GLU A 181 3.71 -25.41 -13.86
N THR A 182 3.26 -26.65 -13.99
CA THR A 182 3.20 -27.61 -12.90
C THR A 182 4.59 -28.21 -12.72
N GLY A 183 5.44 -27.57 -11.91
CA GLY A 183 6.57 -28.26 -11.30
C GLY A 183 6.04 -29.18 -10.21
N GLU A 184 6.49 -30.44 -10.16
CA GLU A 184 6.03 -31.49 -9.23
C GLU A 184 6.22 -31.16 -7.72
N THR A 185 6.58 -29.92 -7.36
CA THR A 185 6.99 -29.48 -6.02
C THR A 185 6.45 -28.11 -5.56
N GLU A 186 5.53 -27.45 -6.27
CA GLU A 186 5.12 -26.08 -5.89
C GLU A 186 3.74 -26.02 -5.19
N GLU A 187 3.73 -25.53 -3.93
CA GLU A 187 2.53 -25.26 -3.10
C GLU A 187 1.77 -23.98 -3.52
N TYR A 188 2.17 -23.35 -4.63
CA TYR A 188 1.69 -22.05 -5.07
C TYR A 188 1.46 -22.06 -6.58
N PHE A 189 0.42 -21.37 -7.06
CA PHE A 189 0.19 -21.15 -8.49
C PHE A 189 0.19 -19.67 -8.82
N LEU A 190 0.85 -19.30 -9.92
CA LEU A 190 0.90 -17.93 -10.44
C LEU A 190 -0.10 -17.76 -11.59
N PHE A 191 -0.95 -16.75 -11.49
CA PHE A 191 -1.92 -16.37 -12.52
C PHE A 191 -1.60 -14.96 -13.00
N HIS A 192 -1.09 -14.84 -14.23
CA HIS A 192 -0.83 -13.54 -14.83
C HIS A 192 -2.10 -12.99 -15.50
N ILE A 193 -2.47 -11.76 -15.17
CA ILE A 193 -3.57 -11.05 -15.83
C ILE A 193 -2.99 -10.28 -17.02
N PRO A 194 -3.36 -10.62 -18.27
CA PRO A 194 -2.74 -10.03 -19.46
C PRO A 194 -3.11 -8.54 -19.65
N GLU A 195 -4.23 -8.11 -19.08
CA GLU A 195 -4.71 -6.73 -19.19
C GLU A 195 -4.08 -5.85 -18.10
N LYS A 196 -3.70 -4.63 -18.49
CA LYS A 196 -3.29 -3.62 -17.53
C LYS A 196 -4.51 -3.11 -16.78
N ILE A 197 -4.41 -3.06 -15.45
CA ILE A 197 -5.52 -2.70 -14.57
C ILE A 197 -5.21 -1.41 -13.83
N ASN A 198 -6.19 -0.51 -13.76
CA ASN A 198 -6.14 0.62 -12.84
C ASN A 198 -6.75 0.21 -11.50
N LEU A 199 -5.94 0.20 -10.44
CA LEU A 199 -6.35 -0.17 -9.10
C LEU A 199 -6.38 1.07 -8.21
N SER A 200 -7.55 1.73 -8.17
CA SER A 200 -7.76 2.96 -7.40
C SER A 200 -7.50 2.78 -5.90
N ALA A 201 -7.06 3.86 -5.25
CA ALA A 201 -6.95 3.91 -3.79
C ALA A 201 -8.29 3.54 -3.13
N LYS A 202 -8.24 2.72 -2.07
CA LYS A 202 -9.43 2.30 -1.30
C LYS A 202 -10.55 1.71 -2.16
N SER A 203 -10.19 0.87 -3.13
CA SER A 203 -11.13 0.26 -4.07
C SER A 203 -10.99 -1.26 -4.13
N GLN A 204 -11.96 -1.89 -4.78
CA GLN A 204 -11.93 -3.29 -5.16
C GLN A 204 -12.40 -3.44 -6.62
N ILE A 205 -11.86 -4.44 -7.31
CA ILE A 205 -12.33 -4.85 -8.64
C ILE A 205 -12.74 -6.31 -8.60
N ARG A 206 -13.66 -6.68 -9.49
CA ARG A 206 -14.14 -8.06 -9.66
C ARG A 206 -14.27 -8.35 -11.16
N THR A 207 -13.63 -9.43 -11.60
CA THR A 207 -13.58 -9.79 -13.03
C THR A 207 -13.73 -11.29 -13.22
N ILE A 208 -14.46 -11.70 -14.27
CA ILE A 208 -14.57 -13.10 -14.69
C ILE A 208 -13.28 -13.52 -15.36
N PHE A 209 -12.74 -14.69 -14.99
CA PHE A 209 -11.57 -15.27 -15.66
C PHE A 209 -11.81 -16.69 -16.20
N LEU A 210 -12.90 -17.33 -15.77
CA LEU A 210 -13.26 -18.67 -16.20
C LEU A 210 -14.75 -18.69 -16.50
N THR A 211 -15.10 -19.12 -17.71
CA THR A 211 -16.46 -19.50 -18.06
C THR A 211 -16.36 -20.73 -18.92
N GLU A 212 -16.78 -21.88 -18.39
CA GLU A 212 -16.73 -23.12 -19.14
C GLU A 212 -18.09 -23.82 -19.09
N ASN A 213 -18.58 -24.15 -20.28
CA ASN A 213 -19.88 -24.71 -20.51
C ASN A 213 -19.77 -26.20 -20.81
N LYS A 214 -20.76 -26.97 -20.35
CA LYS A 214 -20.88 -28.41 -20.63
C LYS A 214 -19.78 -29.26 -20.00
N LEU A 215 -19.42 -28.93 -18.76
CA LEU A 215 -18.56 -29.78 -17.96
C LEU A 215 -19.34 -31.03 -17.51
N PRO A 216 -18.87 -32.25 -17.85
CA PRO A 216 -19.45 -33.47 -17.32
C PRO A 216 -19.13 -33.58 -15.82
N TYR A 217 -20.08 -34.06 -15.04
CA TYR A 217 -19.90 -34.29 -13.61
C TYR A 217 -20.55 -35.61 -13.20
N ASN A 218 -20.08 -36.18 -12.09
CA ASN A 218 -20.64 -37.41 -11.51
C ASN A 218 -21.16 -37.12 -10.10
N ASN A 219 -22.36 -37.59 -9.79
CA ASN A 219 -22.94 -37.49 -8.45
C ASN A 219 -22.54 -38.70 -7.60
N ILE A 220 -21.89 -38.46 -6.46
CA ILE A 220 -21.57 -39.50 -5.47
C ILE A 220 -22.36 -39.20 -4.20
N TYR A 221 -23.26 -40.09 -3.82
CA TYR A 221 -24.07 -39.98 -2.61
C TYR A 221 -23.40 -40.71 -1.46
N HIS A 222 -23.03 -39.98 -0.40
CA HIS A 222 -22.55 -40.58 0.84
C HIS A 222 -23.70 -40.69 1.84
N ILE A 223 -24.16 -41.91 2.09
CA ILE A 223 -25.21 -42.19 3.09
C ILE A 223 -24.53 -42.65 4.37
N TYR A 224 -24.73 -41.90 5.46
CA TYR A 224 -24.27 -42.27 6.79
C TYR A 224 -25.50 -42.63 7.64
N HIS A 225 -25.47 -43.82 8.26
CA HIS A 225 -26.45 -44.23 9.25
C HIS A 225 -25.70 -44.57 10.54
N SER A 226 -26.02 -43.89 11.64
CA SER A 226 -25.47 -44.26 12.94
C SER A 226 -26.24 -45.47 13.48
N LEU A 227 -25.54 -46.57 13.70
CA LEU A 227 -26.08 -47.70 14.47
C LEU A 227 -25.95 -47.37 15.95
N SER A 228 -26.98 -46.73 16.50
CA SER A 228 -27.28 -46.76 17.93
C SER A 228 -28.15 -47.97 18.24
#